data_AF-A0A8T6EHZ6-F1
#
_entry.id   AF-A0A8T6EHZ6-F1
#
_cell.length_a   1.000
_cell.length_b   1.000
_cell.length_c   1.000
_cell.angle_alpha   90.00
_cell.angle_beta   90.00
_cell.angle_gamma   90.00
#
_symmetry.space_group_name_H-M   'P 1'
#
loop_
_entity.id
_entity.type
_entity.pdbx_description
1 polymer ?
#
loop_
_entity_poly.entity_id
_entity_poly.type
_entity_poly.pdbx_seq_one_letter_code
_entity_poly.pdbx_strand_id
1 'polypeptide(L)'
;MSKRGYFLQEHDLESFDYDQELVASVANKTFPDVILKTNHDSPLFPGGEFIEFKNTQSYSIASFNSTIPTGYKPFGTLSKKRKEHLRLSGFDSHDDEMRSVYYLIRGRIPDAKPFPVSKVCLVHGSFFETISASELVKWSFQQILSEFSTLDLDQAVLTRPPSKKTLLNRAAWLHRQCELDFE
;
A
#
# COMPACT_ATOMS: atom_id res chain seq x y z
N MET A 1 9.39 21.47 17.91
CA MET A 1 8.80 21.46 16.55
C MET A 1 7.90 20.23 16.43
N SER A 2 6.74 20.30 15.79
CA SER A 2 5.86 19.13 15.68
C SER A 2 6.46 18.07 14.74
N LYS A 3 6.16 16.78 14.95
CA LYS A 3 6.59 15.69 14.04
C LYS A 3 6.20 15.98 12.58
N ARG A 4 5.01 16.57 12.37
CA ARG A 4 4.55 17.03 11.05
C ARG A 4 5.45 18.11 10.47
N GLY A 5 5.82 19.12 11.25
CA GLY A 5 6.75 20.16 10.80
C GLY A 5 8.12 19.59 10.42
N TYR A 6 8.63 18.64 11.22
CA TYR A 6 9.88 17.96 10.94
C TYR A 6 9.81 17.12 9.67
N PHE A 7 8.75 16.34 9.49
CA PHE A 7 8.51 15.55 8.28
C PHE A 7 8.47 16.40 7.00
N LEU A 8 7.96 17.63 7.08
CA LEU A 8 7.88 18.55 5.94
C LEU A 8 9.24 19.18 5.58
N GLN A 9 10.17 19.29 6.54
CA GLN A 9 11.50 19.87 6.33
C GLN A 9 12.56 18.81 5.98
N GLU A 10 12.42 17.60 6.52
CA GLU A 10 13.41 16.54 6.36
C GLU A 10 13.59 16.15 4.89
N HIS A 11 14.80 16.27 4.36
CA HIS A 11 15.07 16.09 2.93
C HIS A 11 14.87 14.63 2.50
N ASP A 12 15.28 13.69 3.35
CA ASP A 12 15.32 12.25 3.05
C ASP A 12 14.38 11.48 3.97
N LEU A 13 13.51 10.63 3.40
CA LEU A 13 12.54 9.88 4.19
C LEU A 13 13.23 8.87 5.12
N GLU A 14 14.41 8.38 4.74
CA GLU A 14 15.25 7.44 5.48
C GLU A 14 15.78 8.04 6.80
N SER A 15 15.92 9.36 6.85
CA SER A 15 16.43 10.10 8.02
C SER A 15 15.32 10.50 9.00
N PHE A 16 14.06 10.26 8.64
CA PHE A 16 12.93 10.63 9.50
C PHE A 16 12.89 9.77 10.77
N ASP A 17 12.57 10.39 11.90
CA ASP A 17 12.45 9.74 13.20
C ASP A 17 11.11 8.98 13.30
N TYR A 18 11.10 7.79 12.71
CA TYR A 18 9.94 6.89 12.73
C TYR A 18 9.65 6.36 14.13
N ASP A 19 8.38 6.04 14.35
CA ASP A 19 7.94 5.42 15.58
C ASP A 19 8.54 4.02 15.72
N GLN A 20 9.42 3.85 16.71
CA GLN A 20 10.10 2.59 16.99
C GLN A 20 9.16 1.53 17.57
N GLU A 21 7.96 1.90 18.00
CA GLU A 21 6.91 0.94 18.40
C GLU A 21 6.25 0.29 17.18
N LEU A 22 6.31 0.94 16.01
CA LEU A 22 5.71 0.44 14.76
C LEU A 22 6.73 -0.20 13.82
N VAL A 23 7.99 0.27 13.86
CA VAL A 23 9.02 -0.13 12.89
C VAL A 23 9.95 -1.20 13.47
N ALA A 24 10.13 -2.29 12.74
CA ALA A 24 11.08 -3.36 13.07
C ALA A 24 12.50 -3.06 12.55
N SER A 25 12.59 -2.43 11.38
CA SER A 25 13.86 -2.09 10.74
C SER A 25 13.69 -0.95 9.75
N VAL A 26 14.61 0.01 9.80
CA VAL A 26 14.83 1.01 8.73
C VAL A 26 16.17 0.69 8.06
N ALA A 27 16.22 0.74 6.74
CA ALA A 27 17.45 0.63 5.96
C ALA A 27 17.57 1.81 5.01
N ASN A 28 18.80 2.18 4.70
CA ASN A 28 19.10 3.23 3.73
C ASN A 28 19.58 2.58 2.43
N LYS A 29 18.98 2.95 1.31
CA LYS A 29 19.35 2.50 -0.06
C LYS A 29 19.26 0.98 -0.28
N THR A 30 18.51 0.25 0.54
CA THR A 30 18.35 -1.21 0.40
C THR A 30 16.90 -1.59 0.61
N PHE A 31 16.29 -2.18 -0.41
CA PHE A 31 14.90 -2.64 -0.34
C PHE A 31 14.68 -3.64 0.82
N PRO A 32 13.54 -3.54 1.52
CA PRO A 32 12.65 -2.36 1.57
C PRO A 32 13.25 -1.27 2.46
N ASP A 33 12.90 0.00 2.30
CA ASP A 33 13.43 1.04 3.20
C ASP A 33 12.94 0.85 4.65
N VAL A 34 11.70 0.38 4.85
CA VAL A 34 11.13 0.11 6.18
C VAL A 34 10.45 -1.25 6.23
N ILE A 35 10.53 -1.91 7.38
CA ILE A 35 9.78 -3.12 7.73
C ILE A 35 8.97 -2.81 8.98
N LEU A 36 7.65 -3.00 8.93
CA LEU A 36 6.78 -2.84 10.09
C LEU A 36 6.93 -4.03 11.04
N LYS A 37 6.75 -3.81 12.35
CA LYS A 37 6.71 -4.91 13.34
C LYS A 37 5.53 -5.83 13.08
N THR A 38 5.70 -7.10 13.38
CA THR A 38 4.58 -8.04 13.45
C THR A 38 3.76 -7.77 14.71
N ASN A 39 2.45 -7.93 14.60
CA ASN A 39 1.52 -7.86 15.71
C ASN A 39 0.80 -9.21 15.82
N HIS A 40 1.14 -9.94 16.87
CA HIS A 40 0.58 -11.26 17.15
C HIS A 40 -0.76 -11.19 17.89
N ASP A 41 -1.10 -10.03 18.46
CA ASP A 41 -2.31 -9.81 19.25
C ASP A 41 -3.52 -9.47 18.38
N SER A 42 -3.30 -9.01 17.14
CA SER A 42 -4.35 -8.63 16.20
C SER A 42 -4.23 -9.37 14.88
N PRO A 43 -5.01 -10.45 14.68
CA PRO A 43 -5.00 -11.23 13.43
C PRO A 43 -5.38 -10.40 12.20
N LEU A 44 -6.12 -9.30 12.38
CA LEU A 44 -6.53 -8.40 11.31
C LEU A 44 -5.42 -7.46 10.85
N PHE A 45 -4.41 -7.25 11.68
CA PHE A 45 -3.27 -6.37 11.40
C PHE A 45 -1.98 -7.09 11.77
N PRO A 46 -1.62 -8.17 11.05
CA PRO A 46 -0.52 -9.05 11.42
C PRO A 46 0.85 -8.36 11.36
N GLY A 47 0.95 -7.25 10.62
CA GLY A 47 2.19 -6.51 10.48
C GLY A 47 3.22 -7.20 9.58
N GLY A 48 4.46 -6.72 9.62
CA GLY A 48 5.56 -7.27 8.81
C GLY A 48 5.58 -6.81 7.36
N GLU A 49 4.78 -5.81 7.01
CA GLU A 49 4.75 -5.23 5.67
C GLU A 49 6.05 -4.50 5.35
N PHE A 50 6.39 -4.53 4.06
CA PHE A 50 7.53 -3.83 3.49
C PHE A 50 7.09 -2.47 3.00
N ILE A 51 7.83 -1.42 3.33
CA ILE A 51 7.61 -0.06 2.83
C ILE A 51 8.85 0.38 2.06
N GLU A 52 8.63 0.78 0.81
CA GLU A 52 9.62 1.38 -0.07
C GLU A 52 9.33 2.88 -0.21
N PHE A 53 10.35 3.71 -0.12
CA PHE A 53 10.23 5.14 -0.26
C PHE A 53 10.35 5.59 -1.71
N LYS A 54 9.50 6.55 -2.08
CA LYS A 54 9.58 7.28 -3.35
C LYS A 54 9.46 8.77 -3.05
N ASN A 55 10.60 9.38 -2.81
CA ASN A 55 10.73 10.80 -2.54
C ASN A 55 11.08 11.55 -3.83
N THR A 56 10.20 12.43 -4.31
CA THR A 56 10.37 13.16 -5.57
C THR A 56 10.28 14.67 -5.35
N GLN A 57 11.05 15.43 -6.13
CA GLN A 57 11.01 16.90 -6.15
C GLN A 57 9.94 17.44 -7.11
N SER A 58 8.91 16.65 -7.41
CA SER A 58 7.73 17.04 -8.19
C SER A 58 6.51 16.22 -7.75
N TYR A 59 5.34 16.46 -8.34
CA TYR A 59 4.18 15.57 -8.17
C TYR A 59 4.15 14.39 -9.14
N SER A 60 5.13 14.29 -10.03
CA SER A 60 5.24 13.17 -10.96
C SER A 60 6.04 12.03 -10.33
N ILE A 61 5.55 10.81 -10.51
CA ILE A 61 6.19 9.55 -10.11
C ILE A 61 6.65 8.88 -11.39
N ALA A 62 7.69 9.43 -12.02
CA ALA A 62 8.09 9.02 -13.37
C ALA A 62 9.06 7.83 -13.41
N SER A 63 9.65 7.42 -12.28
CA SER A 63 10.64 6.33 -12.30
C SER A 63 10.62 5.46 -11.06
N PHE A 64 10.25 4.20 -11.25
CA PHE A 64 10.63 3.12 -10.35
C PHE A 64 12.03 2.67 -10.76
N ASN A 65 13.03 2.95 -9.92
CA ASN A 65 14.40 2.54 -10.20
C ASN A 65 14.49 1.00 -10.17
N SER A 66 15.01 0.42 -11.26
CA SER A 66 15.52 -0.94 -11.47
C SER A 66 14.66 -2.16 -11.06
N THR A 67 13.53 -1.98 -10.39
CA THR A 67 12.66 -3.08 -9.97
C THR A 67 11.21 -2.72 -10.28
N ILE A 68 10.55 -3.61 -11.02
CA ILE A 68 9.12 -3.51 -11.30
C ILE A 68 8.39 -3.49 -9.94
N PRO A 69 7.54 -2.50 -9.70
CA PRO A 69 6.71 -2.49 -8.51
C PRO A 69 5.91 -3.78 -8.40
N THR A 70 5.85 -4.32 -7.19
CA THR A 70 5.12 -5.56 -6.91
C THR A 70 4.36 -5.40 -5.62
N GLY A 71 3.17 -5.98 -5.54
CA GLY A 71 2.33 -5.96 -4.34
C GLY A 71 2.87 -6.88 -3.24
N TYR A 72 3.63 -7.92 -3.61
CA TYR A 72 4.14 -8.89 -2.67
C TYR A 72 5.58 -9.29 -3.00
N LYS A 73 6.39 -9.53 -1.97
CA LYS A 73 7.71 -10.14 -2.11
C LYS A 73 7.97 -11.15 -1.00
N PRO A 74 8.70 -12.24 -1.29
CA PRO A 74 9.08 -13.17 -0.23
C PRO A 74 10.07 -12.50 0.72
N PHE A 75 9.93 -12.79 2.02
CA PHE A 75 10.89 -12.37 3.04
C PHE A 75 12.31 -12.85 2.72
N GLY A 76 12.40 -13.98 2.00
CA GLY A 76 13.59 -14.54 1.39
C GLY A 76 14.47 -13.53 0.62
N THR A 77 13.85 -12.48 0.04
CA THR A 77 14.54 -11.44 -0.74
C THR A 77 15.46 -10.53 0.08
N LEU A 78 15.31 -10.48 1.41
CA LEU A 78 16.14 -9.65 2.26
C LEU A 78 17.59 -10.16 2.32
N SER A 79 18.54 -9.26 2.56
CA SER A 79 19.94 -9.65 2.77
C SER A 79 20.10 -10.47 4.07
N LYS A 80 21.05 -11.41 4.09
CA LYS A 80 21.33 -12.24 5.28
C LYS A 80 21.54 -11.41 6.54
N LYS A 81 22.31 -10.32 6.42
CA LYS A 81 22.58 -9.39 7.55
C LYS A 81 21.30 -8.78 8.10
N ARG A 82 20.35 -8.42 7.23
CA ARG A 82 19.09 -7.81 7.64
C ARG A 82 18.16 -8.81 8.32
N LYS A 83 18.07 -10.03 7.78
CA LYS A 83 17.31 -11.12 8.42
C LYS A 83 17.84 -11.42 9.82
N GLU A 84 19.15 -11.45 9.99
CA GLU A 84 19.76 -11.68 11.31
C GLU A 84 19.41 -10.56 12.30
N HIS A 85 19.48 -9.30 11.88
CA HIS A 85 19.07 -8.18 12.73
C HIS A 85 17.60 -8.25 13.16
N LEU A 86 16.71 -8.63 12.24
CA LEU A 86 15.28 -8.82 12.51
C LEU A 86 15.03 -9.98 13.48
N ARG A 87 15.76 -11.11 13.34
CA ARG A 87 15.65 -12.24 14.29
C ARG A 87 16.07 -11.84 15.70
N LEU A 88 17.15 -11.06 15.83
CA LEU A 88 17.61 -10.56 17.12
C LEU A 88 16.62 -9.58 17.78
N SER A 89 15.76 -8.92 17.00
CA SER A 89 14.69 -8.05 17.52
C SER A 89 13.37 -8.79 17.80
N GLY A 90 13.34 -10.12 17.63
CA GLY A 90 12.15 -10.94 17.86
C GLY A 90 11.17 -10.97 16.69
N PHE A 91 11.57 -10.51 15.51
CA PHE A 91 10.77 -10.62 14.30
C PHE A 91 10.85 -12.05 13.74
N ASP A 92 9.74 -12.78 13.82
CA ASP A 92 9.65 -14.15 13.33
C ASP A 92 9.02 -14.19 11.93
N SER A 93 9.75 -14.82 10.99
CA SER A 93 9.28 -15.01 9.61
C SER A 93 10.09 -16.08 8.90
N HIS A 94 9.43 -16.79 7.99
CA HIS A 94 10.05 -17.77 7.12
C HIS A 94 10.44 -17.14 5.78
N ASP A 95 11.51 -17.66 5.14
CA ASP A 95 11.99 -17.13 3.87
C ASP A 95 10.94 -17.21 2.75
N ASP A 96 10.05 -18.20 2.80
CA ASP A 96 8.98 -18.41 1.81
C ASP A 96 7.74 -17.55 2.08
N GLU A 97 7.70 -16.84 3.20
CA GLU A 97 6.56 -16.03 3.59
C GLU A 97 6.48 -14.77 2.72
N MET A 98 5.33 -14.57 2.07
CA MET A 98 5.07 -13.40 1.23
C MET A 98 4.62 -12.23 2.09
N ARG A 99 5.31 -11.09 1.94
CA ARG A 99 4.97 -9.85 2.62
C ARG A 99 4.41 -8.84 1.64
N SER A 100 3.33 -8.15 2.04
CA SER A 100 2.80 -7.01 1.28
C SER A 100 3.84 -5.90 1.19
N VAL A 101 3.92 -5.30 0.02
CA VAL A 101 4.83 -4.19 -0.28
C VAL A 101 4.00 -2.95 -0.52
N TYR A 102 4.32 -1.89 0.22
CA TYR A 102 3.73 -0.58 0.09
C TYR A 102 4.79 0.42 -0.38
N TYR A 103 4.34 1.43 -1.10
CA TYR A 103 5.15 2.54 -1.55
C TYR A 103 4.70 3.79 -0.81
N LEU A 104 5.56 4.34 0.04
CA LEU A 104 5.36 5.66 0.64
C LEU A 104 5.92 6.71 -0.31
N ILE A 105 5.00 7.35 -1.02
CA ILE A 105 5.30 8.29 -2.08
C ILE A 105 5.14 9.70 -1.53
N ARG A 106 6.20 10.49 -1.59
CA ARG A 106 6.20 11.89 -1.21
C ARG A 106 6.67 12.75 -2.37
N GLY A 107 5.74 13.50 -2.96
CA GLY A 107 6.06 14.54 -3.94
C GLY A 107 6.16 15.90 -3.27
N ARG A 108 7.21 16.66 -3.56
CA ARG A 108 7.43 18.01 -3.01
C ARG A 108 7.65 19.03 -4.11
N ILE A 109 7.07 20.22 -3.94
CA ILE A 109 7.41 21.40 -4.75
C ILE A 109 8.29 22.33 -3.89
N PRO A 110 9.58 22.49 -4.20
CA PRO A 110 10.53 23.27 -3.39
C PRO A 110 10.17 24.76 -3.24
N ASP A 111 9.59 25.37 -4.27
CA ASP A 111 9.34 26.81 -4.35
C ASP A 111 7.97 27.26 -3.81
N ALA A 112 7.16 26.34 -3.28
CA ALA A 112 5.89 26.69 -2.67
C ALA A 112 6.14 27.35 -1.30
N LYS A 113 5.99 28.67 -1.21
CA LYS A 113 6.02 29.42 0.07
C LYS A 113 4.61 29.49 0.67
N PRO A 114 4.43 29.43 2.00
CA PRO A 114 5.45 29.49 3.06
C PRO A 114 6.03 28.13 3.50
N PHE A 115 5.49 27.01 3.02
CA PHE A 115 5.99 25.67 3.30
C PHE A 115 5.96 24.83 2.01
N PRO A 116 6.97 23.99 1.75
CA PRO A 116 6.96 23.11 0.59
C PRO A 116 5.69 22.25 0.63
N VAL A 117 4.83 22.41 -0.36
CA VAL A 117 3.57 21.66 -0.44
C VAL A 117 3.94 20.22 -0.79
N SER A 118 3.83 19.34 0.19
CA SER A 118 4.05 17.90 0.00
C SER A 118 2.74 17.17 -0.18
N LYS A 119 2.63 16.36 -1.23
CA LYS A 119 1.61 15.30 -1.29
C LYS A 119 2.25 14.00 -0.83
N VAL A 120 1.56 13.29 0.05
CA VAL A 120 2.03 12.01 0.61
C VAL A 120 0.95 10.97 0.35
N CYS A 121 1.31 9.87 -0.29
CA CYS A 121 0.43 8.74 -0.55
C CYS A 121 1.11 7.47 -0.07
N LEU A 122 0.36 6.59 0.58
CA LEU A 122 0.77 5.21 0.83
C LEU A 122 -0.05 4.32 -0.10
N VAL A 123 0.64 3.61 -0.99
CA VAL A 123 -0.02 2.84 -2.05
C VAL A 123 0.46 1.40 -2.00
N HIS A 124 -0.45 0.44 -2.07
CA HIS A 124 -0.08 -0.97 -2.19
C HIS A 124 0.60 -1.22 -3.55
N GLY A 125 1.65 -2.02 -3.59
CA GLY A 125 2.48 -2.22 -4.77
C GLY A 125 1.75 -2.79 -5.98
N SER A 126 0.63 -3.51 -5.77
CA SER A 126 -0.22 -4.02 -6.85
C SER A 126 -0.86 -2.92 -7.70
N PHE A 127 -0.93 -1.68 -7.19
CA PHE A 127 -1.42 -0.53 -7.97
C PHE A 127 -0.57 -0.27 -9.22
N PHE A 128 0.72 -0.58 -9.15
CA PHE A 128 1.68 -0.37 -10.23
C PHE A 128 1.93 -1.62 -11.07
N GLU A 129 1.33 -2.75 -10.70
CA GLU A 129 1.43 -3.98 -11.47
C GLU A 129 0.53 -3.88 -12.71
N THR A 130 1.07 -4.26 -13.87
CA THR A 130 0.25 -4.48 -15.05
C THR A 130 -0.50 -5.81 -14.88
N ILE A 131 -1.66 -5.75 -14.25
CA ILE A 131 -2.57 -6.90 -14.19
C ILE A 131 -3.19 -7.11 -15.57
N SER A 132 -3.30 -8.37 -15.98
CA SER A 132 -4.03 -8.69 -17.21
C SER A 132 -5.51 -8.31 -17.04
N ALA A 133 -6.18 -7.93 -18.13
CA ALA A 133 -7.62 -7.65 -18.08
C ALA A 133 -8.41 -8.86 -17.51
N SER A 134 -7.97 -10.09 -17.78
CA SER A 134 -8.53 -11.32 -17.21
C SER A 134 -8.41 -11.40 -15.69
N GLU A 135 -7.27 -11.01 -15.13
CA GLU A 135 -7.05 -11.02 -13.68
C GLU A 135 -7.84 -9.93 -12.99
N LEU A 136 -7.91 -8.73 -13.59
CA LEU A 136 -8.75 -7.65 -13.09
C LEU A 136 -10.22 -8.07 -13.02
N VAL A 137 -10.72 -8.71 -14.08
CA VAL A 137 -12.10 -9.23 -14.13
C VAL A 137 -12.28 -10.29 -13.05
N LYS A 138 -11.35 -11.24 -12.93
CA LYS A 138 -11.39 -12.30 -11.90
C LYS A 138 -11.44 -11.71 -10.48
N TRP A 139 -10.55 -10.78 -10.15
CA TRP A 139 -10.50 -10.15 -8.83
C TRP A 139 -11.74 -9.33 -8.53
N SER A 140 -12.24 -8.57 -9.51
CA SER A 140 -13.48 -7.80 -9.35
C SER A 140 -14.67 -8.72 -9.02
N PHE A 141 -14.77 -9.86 -9.72
CA PHE A 141 -15.79 -10.86 -9.40
C PHE A 141 -15.57 -11.53 -8.04
N GLN A 142 -14.32 -11.86 -7.69
CA GLN A 142 -14.00 -12.45 -6.38
C GLN A 142 -14.36 -11.50 -5.24
N GLN A 143 -14.05 -10.21 -5.36
CA GLN A 143 -14.40 -9.19 -4.38
C GLN A 143 -15.91 -9.12 -4.22
N ILE A 144 -16.66 -8.95 -5.32
CA ILE A 144 -18.12 -8.89 -5.30
C ILE A 144 -18.70 -10.16 -4.64
N LEU A 145 -18.23 -11.34 -5.04
CA LEU A 145 -18.70 -12.61 -4.47
C LEU A 145 -18.36 -12.72 -2.98
N SER A 146 -17.19 -12.24 -2.55
CA SER A 146 -16.78 -12.24 -1.14
C SER A 146 -17.66 -11.33 -0.29
N GLU A 147 -18.00 -10.14 -0.80
CA GLU A 147 -18.93 -9.19 -0.18
C GLU A 147 -20.35 -9.80 -0.12
N PHE A 148 -20.77 -10.55 -1.14
CA PHE A 148 -22.05 -11.25 -1.11
C PHE A 148 -22.05 -12.48 -0.17
N SER A 149 -20.91 -13.15 0.00
CA SER A 149 -20.80 -14.32 0.89
C SER A 149 -20.69 -13.96 2.38
N THR A 150 -20.37 -12.70 2.70
CA THR A 150 -20.36 -12.18 4.07
C THR A 150 -21.70 -11.56 4.48
N LEU A 151 -22.65 -11.42 3.55
CA LEU A 151 -24.06 -11.19 3.88
C LEU A 151 -24.63 -12.51 4.41
N ASP A 152 -25.02 -12.53 5.68
CA ASP A 152 -25.72 -13.65 6.34
C ASP A 152 -26.77 -14.24 5.39
N LEU A 153 -26.51 -15.47 4.94
CA LEU A 153 -27.41 -16.25 4.07
C LEU A 153 -28.78 -16.50 4.72
N ASP A 154 -28.92 -16.22 6.02
CA ASP A 154 -30.15 -16.36 6.79
C ASP A 154 -31.05 -15.12 6.78
N GLN A 155 -30.56 -13.94 6.35
CA GLN A 155 -31.39 -12.72 6.24
C GLN A 155 -31.69 -12.28 4.80
N ALA A 156 -31.02 -12.84 3.81
CA ALA A 156 -31.36 -12.60 2.41
C ALA A 156 -32.51 -13.52 1.98
N VAL A 157 -33.72 -13.25 2.49
CA VAL A 157 -34.95 -13.61 1.77
C VAL A 157 -34.75 -13.20 0.33
N LEU A 158 -34.82 -14.19 -0.57
CA LEU A 158 -34.77 -14.13 -2.03
C LEU A 158 -35.40 -12.87 -2.64
N THR A 159 -34.75 -11.71 -2.52
CA THR A 159 -35.08 -10.57 -3.34
C THR A 159 -34.42 -10.83 -4.67
N ARG A 160 -35.28 -11.12 -5.65
CA ARG A 160 -34.97 -11.39 -7.06
C ARG A 160 -33.67 -10.72 -7.51
N PRO A 161 -32.86 -11.40 -8.35
CA PRO A 161 -31.67 -10.79 -8.93
C PRO A 161 -32.02 -9.40 -9.47
N PRO A 162 -31.20 -8.38 -9.17
CA PRO A 162 -31.49 -7.00 -9.56
C PRO A 162 -31.79 -6.98 -11.05
N SER A 163 -32.91 -6.34 -11.42
CA SER A 163 -33.33 -6.28 -12.81
C SER A 163 -32.17 -5.76 -13.68
N LYS A 164 -32.12 -6.17 -14.95
CA LYS A 164 -31.12 -5.67 -15.92
C LYS A 164 -31.02 -4.13 -15.90
N LYS A 165 -32.14 -3.44 -15.64
CA LYS A 165 -32.21 -1.98 -15.47
C LYS A 165 -31.44 -1.47 -14.25
N THR A 166 -31.51 -2.18 -13.13
CA THR A 166 -30.78 -1.83 -11.89
C THR A 166 -29.27 -2.00 -12.05
N LEU A 167 -28.83 -3.06 -12.73
CA LEU A 167 -27.41 -3.29 -13.03
C LEU A 167 -26.87 -2.25 -14.01
N LEU A 168 -27.63 -1.93 -15.07
CA LEU A 168 -27.26 -0.86 -16.01
C LEU A 168 -27.18 0.51 -15.32
N ASN A 169 -28.12 0.83 -14.43
CA ASN A 169 -28.11 2.10 -13.70
C ASN A 169 -26.90 2.20 -12.75
N ARG A 170 -26.48 1.09 -12.12
CA ARG A 170 -25.27 1.05 -11.29
C ARG A 170 -23.99 1.19 -12.11
N ALA A 171 -23.89 0.51 -13.25
CA ALA A 171 -22.77 0.68 -14.18
C ALA A 171 -22.68 2.11 -14.72
N ALA A 172 -23.83 2.72 -15.05
CA ALA A 172 -23.90 4.13 -15.47
C ALA A 172 -23.55 5.12 -14.35
N TRP A 173 -23.89 4.81 -13.10
CA TRP A 173 -23.49 5.61 -11.95
C TRP A 173 -21.97 5.54 -11.73
N LEU A 174 -21.38 4.34 -11.78
CA LEU A 174 -19.92 4.16 -11.67
C LEU A 174 -19.17 4.89 -12.80
N HIS A 175 -19.68 4.82 -14.04
CA HIS A 175 -19.11 5.55 -15.16
C HIS A 175 -19.09 7.07 -14.92
N ARG A 176 -20.17 7.63 -14.35
CA ARG A 176 -20.22 9.07 -14.01
C ARG A 176 -19.30 9.46 -12.86
N GLN A 177 -19.03 8.55 -11.92
CA GLN A 177 -18.05 8.82 -10.87
C GLN A 177 -16.62 8.88 -11.44
N CYS A 178 -16.30 8.06 -12.45
CA CYS A 178 -15.02 8.13 -13.14
C CYS A 178 -14.85 9.37 -14.03
N GLU A 179 -15.93 9.98 -14.51
CA GLU A 179 -15.89 11.23 -15.29
C GLU A 179 -15.75 12.50 -14.44
N LEU A 180 -16.01 12.42 -13.12
CA LEU A 180 -15.90 13.56 -12.20
C LEU A 180 -14.48 13.77 -11.63
N ASP A 181 -13.52 12.90 -11.97
CA ASP A 181 -12.12 13.02 -11.54
C ASP A 181 -11.22 13.77 -12.55
N PHE A 182 -11.81 14.46 -13.54
CA PHE A 182 -11.09 15.21 -14.59
C PHE A 182 -11.56 16.67 -14.81
N GLU A 183 -12.04 17.35 -13.76
CA GLU A 183 -12.11 18.83 -13.72
C GLU A 183 -11.42 19.42 -12.48
#